data_AF-A0A0D8HNB6-F1
#
_entry.id   AF-A0A0D8HNB6-F1
#
_cell.length_a   1.000
_cell.length_b   1.000
_cell.length_c   1.000
_cell.angle_alpha   90.00
_cell.angle_beta   90.00
_cell.angle_gamma   90.00
#
_symmetry.space_group_name_H-M   'P 1'
#
loop_
_entity.id
_entity.type
_entity.pdbx_description
1 polymer ?
#
loop_
_entity_poly.entity_id
_entity_poly.type
_entity_poly.pdbx_seq_one_letter_code
_entity_poly.pdbx_strand_id
1 'polypeptide(L)' 'MTKAEHPKPRTIDDLLTAYDDWKGLLDRDTDDDGTIAMVTALYRFAIKNFNQSGTSLLMQALDAVEAAEKR' A
#
# COMPACT_ATOMS: atom_id res chain seq x y z
N MET A 1 -2.33 19.42 27.62
CA MET A 1 -2.03 18.02 27.28
C MET A 1 -3.00 17.57 26.21
N THR A 2 -2.58 17.55 24.94
CA THR A 2 -3.39 16.99 23.85
C THR A 2 -3.34 15.47 23.95
N LYS A 3 -4.50 14.86 24.19
CA LYS A 3 -4.68 13.41 24.13
C LYS A 3 -4.37 13.01 22.69
N ALA A 4 -3.30 12.26 22.46
CA ALA A 4 -3.03 11.70 21.14
C ALA A 4 -4.22 10.78 20.82
N GLU A 5 -5.12 11.22 19.95
CA GLU A 5 -6.17 10.36 19.42
C GLU A 5 -5.45 9.24 18.66
N HIS A 6 -5.62 8.01 19.13
CA HIS A 6 -5.18 6.85 18.35
C HIS A 6 -5.90 6.92 17.01
N PRO A 7 -5.18 6.94 15.87
CA PRO A 7 -5.82 6.95 14.58
C PRO A 7 -6.73 5.71 14.50
N LYS A 8 -8.01 5.94 14.19
CA LYS A 8 -8.98 4.87 13.99
C LYS A 8 -8.38 3.87 12.98
N PRO A 9 -8.49 2.55 13.21
CA PRO A 9 -8.08 1.57 12.23
C PRO A 9 -8.74 1.87 10.88
N ARG A 10 -7.94 2.03 9.83
CA ARG A 10 -8.42 2.21 8.45
C ARG A 10 -9.18 0.94 8.04
N THR A 11 -10.36 1.12 7.47
CA THR A 11 -11.15 0.02 6.89
C THR A 11 -10.67 -0.28 5.47
N ILE A 12 -11.10 -1.41 4.90
CA ILE A 12 -10.82 -1.72 3.50
C ILE A 12 -11.45 -0.69 2.55
N ASP A 13 -12.62 -0.16 2.89
CA ASP A 13 -13.29 0.88 2.09
C ASP A 13 -12.51 2.20 2.10
N ASP A 14 -11.89 2.55 3.23
CA ASP A 14 -10.99 3.71 3.30
C ASP A 14 -9.77 3.55 2.38
N LEU A 15 -9.25 2.32 2.26
CA LEU A 15 -8.12 2.02 1.38
C LEU A 15 -8.52 2.04 -0.10
N LEU A 16 -9.70 1.50 -0.43
CA LEU A 16 -10.24 1.51 -1.80
C LEU A 16 -10.51 2.95 -2.27
N THR A 17 -11.14 3.76 -1.43
CA THR A 17 -11.41 5.18 -1.75
C THR A 17 -10.10 5.93 -2.01
N ALA A 18 -9.13 5.80 -1.11
CA ALA A 18 -7.83 6.45 -1.30
C ALA A 18 -7.11 5.94 -2.57
N TYR A 19 -7.20 4.64 -2.87
CA TYR A 19 -6.63 4.09 -4.10
C TYR A 19 -7.24 4.73 -5.35
N ASP A 20 -8.56 4.84 -5.41
CA ASP A 20 -9.25 5.44 -6.55
C ASP A 20 -8.89 6.92 -6.72
N ASP A 21 -8.74 7.66 -5.62
CA ASP A 21 -8.28 9.05 -5.64
C ASP A 21 -6.86 9.17 -6.22
N TRP A 22 -5.90 8.38 -5.70
CA TRP A 22 -4.51 8.40 -6.14
C TRP A 22 -4.34 7.91 -7.58
N LYS A 23 -5.10 6.90 -7.97
CA LYS A 23 -5.13 6.43 -9.36
C LYS A 23 -5.70 7.50 -10.30
N GLY A 24 -6.79 8.15 -9.91
CA GLY A 24 -7.35 9.25 -10.68
C GLY A 24 -6.39 10.44 -10.81
N LEU A 25 -5.57 10.70 -9.79
CA LEU A 25 -4.46 11.66 -9.85
C LEU A 25 -3.36 11.22 -10.83
N LEU A 26 -2.96 9.95 -10.79
CA LEU A 26 -1.94 9.40 -11.70
C LEU A 26 -2.37 9.47 -13.16
N ASP A 27 -3.65 9.22 -13.42
CA ASP A 27 -4.21 9.19 -14.77
C ASP A 27 -4.34 10.60 -15.40
N ARG A 28 -4.27 11.67 -14.59
CA ARG A 28 -4.55 13.05 -15.04
C ARG A 28 -3.38 14.04 -14.92
N ASP A 29 -2.36 13.71 -14.13
CA ASP A 29 -1.25 14.61 -13.81
C ASP A 29 0.10 14.00 -14.19
N THR A 30 1.08 14.87 -14.45
CA THR A 30 2.47 14.46 -14.68
C THR A 30 3.10 14.05 -13.36
N ASP A 31 3.45 12.77 -13.24
CA ASP A 31 4.12 12.21 -12.07
C ASP A 31 5.65 12.24 -12.25
N ASP A 32 6.20 13.45 -12.29
CA ASP A 32 7.60 13.70 -12.67
C ASP A 32 8.61 12.93 -11.79
N ASP A 33 8.29 12.77 -10.51
CA ASP A 33 9.14 12.06 -9.53
C ASP A 33 8.67 10.62 -9.26
N GLY A 34 7.64 10.12 -9.96
CA GLY A 34 7.09 8.78 -9.75
C GLY A 34 6.39 8.59 -8.39
N THR A 35 6.14 9.68 -7.67
CA THR A 35 5.61 9.64 -6.30
C THR A 35 4.16 9.17 -6.29
N ILE A 36 3.34 9.65 -7.23
CA ILE A 36 1.93 9.27 -7.34
C ILE A 36 1.81 7.78 -7.71
N ALA A 37 2.66 7.30 -8.62
CA ALA A 37 2.76 5.89 -8.99
C ALA A 37 3.18 5.02 -7.80
N MET A 38 4.18 5.46 -7.01
CA MET A 38 4.63 4.74 -5.82
C MET A 38 3.51 4.65 -4.77
N VAL A 39 2.83 5.76 -4.48
CA VAL A 39 1.72 5.79 -3.52
C VAL A 39 0.57 4.89 -4.00
N THR A 40 0.23 4.95 -5.28
CA THR A 40 -0.80 4.08 -5.88
C THR A 40 -0.44 2.59 -5.74
N ALA A 41 0.84 2.23 -5.95
CA ALA A 41 1.32 0.87 -5.77
C ALA A 41 1.23 0.40 -4.31
N LEU A 42 1.54 1.28 -3.35
CA LEU A 42 1.43 0.99 -1.91
C LEU A 42 -0.01 0.72 -1.50
N TYR A 43 -0.98 1.54 -1.95
CA TYR A 43 -2.39 1.29 -1.69
C TYR A 43 -2.87 -0.03 -2.31
N ARG A 44 -2.46 -0.32 -3.55
CA ARG A 44 -2.77 -1.61 -4.20
C ARG A 44 -2.24 -2.80 -3.39
N PHE A 45 -1.02 -2.69 -2.86
CA PHE A 45 -0.43 -3.71 -1.99
C PHE A 45 -1.21 -3.84 -0.67
N ALA A 46 -1.54 -2.72 -0.02
CA ALA A 46 -2.29 -2.73 1.23
C ALA A 46 -3.68 -3.38 1.07
N ILE A 47 -4.41 -3.06 -0.01
CA ILE A 47 -5.70 -3.66 -0.32
C ILE A 47 -5.58 -5.16 -0.54
N LYS A 48 -4.63 -5.59 -1.38
CA LYS A 48 -4.42 -7.02 -1.69
C LYS A 48 -4.15 -7.85 -0.43
N ASN A 49 -3.51 -7.25 0.57
CA ASN A 49 -3.05 -7.95 1.76
C ASN A 49 -3.75 -7.50 3.04
N PHE A 50 -4.90 -6.83 2.94
CA PHE A 50 -5.58 -6.20 4.09
C PHE A 50 -5.87 -7.16 5.26
N ASN A 51 -6.23 -8.41 4.94
CA ASN A 51 -6.53 -9.44 5.94
C ASN A 51 -5.33 -10.36 6.27
N GLN A 52 -4.16 -10.12 5.69
CA GLN A 52 -2.98 -10.93 5.95
C GLN A 52 -2.26 -10.44 7.21
N SER A 53 -1.79 -11.37 8.03
CA SER A 53 -0.91 -11.02 9.15
C SER A 53 0.43 -10.51 8.63
N GLY A 54 0.98 -9.47 9.28
CA GLY A 54 2.26 -8.88 8.88
C GLY A 54 3.41 -9.91 8.82
N THR A 55 3.39 -10.92 9.70
CA THR A 55 4.37 -12.02 9.69
C THR A 55 4.24 -12.91 8.44
N SER A 56 3.01 -13.22 8.01
CA SER A 56 2.79 -14.01 6.80
C SER A 56 3.21 -13.25 5.54
N LEU A 57 2.94 -11.94 5.50
CA LEU A 57 3.41 -11.03 4.46
C LEU A 57 4.92 -10.99 4.36
N LEU A 58 5.61 -10.89 5.51
CA LEU A 58 7.06 -10.87 5.56
C LEU A 58 7.67 -12.17 5.04
N MET A 59 7.13 -13.32 5.45
CA MET A 59 7.60 -14.62 4.96
C MET A 59 7.41 -14.76 3.44
N GLN A 60 6.25 -14.37 2.90
CA GLN A 60 6.01 -14.37 1.45
C GLN A 60 6.99 -13.45 0.70
N ALA A 61 7.36 -12.31 1.29
CA ALA A 61 8.34 -11.39 0.70
C ALA A 61 9.75 -12.00 0.69
N LEU A 62 10.16 -12.65 1.78
CA LEU A 62 11.45 -13.34 1.87
C LEU A 62 11.54 -14.48 0.84
N ASP A 63 10.51 -15.30 0.73
CA ASP A 63 10.44 -16.39 -0.26
C ASP A 63 10.58 -15.87 -1.71
N ALA A 64 9.95 -14.73 -2.01
CA ALA A 64 10.02 -14.11 -3.33
C ALA A 64 11.43 -13.57 -3.66
N VAL A 65 12.12 -12.99 -2.67
CA VAL A 65 13.51 -12.51 -2.83
C VAL A 65 14.45 -13.68 -3.03
N GLU A 66 14.37 -14.71 -2.19
CA GLU A 66 15.20 -15.91 -2.35
C GLU A 66 15.00 -16.59 -3.70
N ALA A 67 13.77 -16.63 -4.22
CA ALA A 67 13.46 -17.20 -5.52
C ALA A 67 14.00 -16.36 -6.69
N ALA A 68 14.13 -15.04 -6.52
CA ALA A 68 14.72 -14.15 -7.51
C ALA A 68 16.25 -14.26 -7.55
N GLU A 69 16.90 -14.45 -6.40
CA GLU A 69 18.36 -14.59 -6.28
C GLU A 69 18.89 -15.95 -6.77
N LYS A 70 18.04 -16.98 -6.83
CA LYS A 70 18.38 -18.33 -7.33
C LYS A 70 18.26 -18.46 -8.86
N ARG A 71 17.95 -17.38 -9.58
CA ARG A 71 17.82 -17.34 -11.05
C ARG A 71 19.01 -16.65 -11.69
#